data_AF-A0A9E5EIG7-F1
#
_entry.id   AF-A0A9E5EIG7-F1
#
_cell.length_a   1.000
_cell.length_b   1.000
_cell.length_c   1.000
_cell.angle_alpha   90.00
_cell.angle_beta   90.00
_cell.angle_gamma   90.00
#
_symmetry.space_group_name_H-M   'P 1'
#
loop_
_entity.id
_entity.type
_entity.pdbx_description
1 polymer ?
#
loop_
_entity_poly.entity_id
_entity_poly.type
_entity_poly.pdbx_seq_one_letter_code
_entity_poly.pdbx_strand_id
1 'polypeptide(L)'
;MGFLVDLRAAFHMVHEDSAPECRNWEESIGNDPMTRHQNLERARQMAKEIPFGGTQGHTQSPDHMAVRAQDIDWSSFHVVVSIDISIPLSIRLAHPKVLWVYFPADPGTPTAKLARRIPPEGFDVSLTHTHRRFSIRPGLGNRSIECPYSFQSSFTWDQIWPASPQREGVMVEHQTFALLTDEQRRCLRKFGPVRCPHGSLSEVATMLRTSKYYLRLDGGPLTGNGQVEAIMAGCLALGNPSTFVQRSLFTPQTVAVDFETALQKISFFESNPTDLETARKEQLVVAEFVCFRRPAYQLLCHLHQHHGSS
;
A
#
# COMPACT_ATOMS: atom_id res chain seq x y z
N MET A 1 -0.45 0.06 7.69
CA MET A 1 -1.86 -0.03 7.25
C MET A 1 -2.62 1.14 7.83
N GLY A 2 -2.95 2.15 7.02
CA GLY A 2 -3.54 3.36 7.56
C GLY A 2 -5.05 3.31 7.81
N PHE A 3 -5.77 2.46 7.09
CA PHE A 3 -7.21 2.27 7.34
C PHE A 3 -7.55 1.86 8.79
N LEU A 4 -6.59 1.37 9.58
CA LEU A 4 -6.78 1.10 11.01
C LEU A 4 -7.30 2.35 11.74
N VAL A 5 -6.76 3.52 11.40
CA VAL A 5 -7.18 4.79 11.98
C VAL A 5 -8.49 5.27 11.36
N ASP A 6 -8.58 5.27 10.02
CA ASP A 6 -9.78 5.72 9.31
C ASP A 6 -11.05 4.94 9.71
N LEU A 7 -10.92 3.63 9.91
CA LEU A 7 -12.05 2.72 10.18
C LEU A 7 -12.15 2.34 11.66
N ARG A 8 -11.27 2.88 12.53
CA ARG A 8 -11.13 2.44 13.94
C ARG A 8 -11.05 0.92 14.06
N ALA A 9 -10.32 0.29 13.15
CA ALA A 9 -10.24 -1.16 13.06
C ALA A 9 -9.27 -1.73 14.10
N ALA A 10 -9.58 -2.94 14.58
CA ALA A 10 -8.61 -3.74 15.33
C ALA A 10 -7.58 -4.36 14.37
N PHE A 11 -6.36 -4.55 14.87
CA PHE A 11 -5.31 -5.28 14.16
C PHE A 11 -4.91 -6.51 14.98
N HIS A 12 -5.02 -7.68 14.37
CA HIS A 12 -4.64 -8.95 14.96
C HIS A 12 -3.53 -9.59 14.13
N MET A 13 -2.45 -9.98 14.79
CA MET A 13 -1.50 -10.96 14.24
C MET A 13 -1.97 -12.34 14.70
N VAL A 14 -2.08 -13.29 13.77
CA VAL A 14 -2.49 -14.65 14.08
C VAL A 14 -1.36 -15.62 13.74
N HIS A 15 -1.21 -16.68 14.56
CA HIS A 15 -0.27 -17.75 14.25
C HIS A 15 -0.68 -18.47 12.95
N GLU A 16 0.30 -19.03 12.24
CA GLU A 16 0.03 -19.94 11.13
C GLU A 16 -0.81 -21.12 11.61
N ASP A 17 -1.99 -21.30 11.00
CA ASP A 17 -2.81 -22.48 11.25
C ASP A 17 -2.28 -23.68 10.45
N SER A 18 -2.46 -24.87 11.01
CA SER A 18 -2.10 -26.13 10.35
C SER A 18 -2.89 -26.41 9.07
N ALA A 19 -4.07 -25.81 8.89
CA ALA A 19 -4.96 -25.98 7.75
C ALA A 19 -4.24 -25.67 6.41
N PRO A 20 -4.35 -26.52 5.39
CA PRO A 20 -3.58 -26.37 4.14
C PRO A 20 -3.81 -25.04 3.43
N GLU A 21 -5.04 -24.52 3.44
CA GLU A 21 -5.38 -23.24 2.82
C GLU A 21 -4.64 -22.08 3.47
N CYS A 22 -4.28 -22.19 4.76
CA CYS A 22 -3.57 -21.15 5.49
C CYS A 22 -2.07 -21.06 5.16
N ARG A 23 -1.58 -21.97 4.32
CA ARG A 23 -0.19 -21.99 3.83
C ARG A 23 -0.05 -21.34 2.45
N ASN A 24 -1.03 -20.54 2.02
CA ASN A 24 -0.99 -19.88 0.72
C ASN A 24 0.20 -18.91 0.57
N TRP A 25 0.73 -18.38 1.67
CA TRP A 25 1.94 -17.55 1.68
C TRP A 25 3.17 -18.32 1.14
N GLU A 26 3.18 -19.65 1.23
CA GLU A 26 4.24 -20.51 0.69
C GLU A 26 4.32 -20.45 -0.85
N GLU A 27 3.29 -19.94 -1.54
CA GLU A 27 3.33 -19.69 -2.98
C GLU A 27 4.30 -18.56 -3.35
N SER A 28 4.50 -17.59 -2.44
CA SER A 28 5.42 -16.47 -2.66
C SER A 28 6.85 -16.86 -2.25
N ILE A 29 7.04 -17.29 -1.00
CA ILE A 29 8.37 -17.60 -0.44
C ILE A 29 8.95 -18.91 -0.99
N GLY A 30 8.10 -19.90 -1.25
CA GLY A 30 8.49 -21.22 -1.74
C GLY A 30 8.38 -21.36 -3.26
N ASN A 31 8.46 -20.25 -4.01
CA ASN A 31 8.24 -20.23 -5.45
C ASN A 31 9.34 -20.95 -6.27
N ASP A 32 10.56 -21.06 -5.73
CA ASP A 32 11.66 -21.80 -6.31
C ASP A 32 11.70 -23.23 -5.74
N PRO A 33 11.43 -24.27 -6.55
CA PRO A 33 11.44 -25.66 -6.11
C PRO A 33 12.77 -26.10 -5.50
N MET A 34 13.91 -25.55 -5.96
CA MET A 34 15.24 -25.98 -5.52
C MET A 34 15.58 -25.49 -4.12
N THR A 35 15.05 -24.33 -3.73
CA THR A 35 15.31 -23.70 -2.43
C THR A 35 14.09 -23.67 -1.51
N ARG A 36 12.95 -24.23 -1.96
CA ARG A 36 11.66 -24.17 -1.26
C ARG A 36 11.76 -24.53 0.22
N HIS A 37 12.28 -25.71 0.55
CA HIS A 37 12.34 -26.17 1.95
C HIS A 37 13.12 -25.18 2.83
N GLN A 38 14.31 -24.79 2.38
CA GLN A 38 15.18 -23.86 3.10
C GLN A 38 14.55 -22.48 3.25
N ASN A 39 13.89 -21.96 2.22
CA ASN A 39 13.23 -20.65 2.26
C ASN A 39 12.03 -20.66 3.23
N LEU A 40 11.23 -21.73 3.23
CA LEU A 40 10.09 -21.86 4.13
C LEU A 40 10.53 -22.01 5.59
N GLU A 41 11.55 -22.83 5.87
CA GLU A 41 12.14 -22.96 7.20
C GLU A 41 12.70 -21.63 7.69
N ARG A 42 13.45 -20.93 6.83
CA ARG A 42 13.99 -19.61 7.14
C ARG A 42 12.88 -18.61 7.45
N ALA A 43 11.80 -18.57 6.69
CA ALA A 43 10.68 -17.66 6.94
C ALA A 43 10.01 -17.93 8.29
N ARG A 44 9.78 -19.22 8.63
CA ARG A 44 9.24 -19.61 9.94
C ARG A 44 10.19 -19.27 11.09
N GLN A 45 11.50 -19.34 10.86
CA GLN A 45 12.50 -18.93 11.85
C GLN A 45 12.53 -17.42 12.03
N MET A 46 12.50 -16.65 10.94
CA MET A 46 12.46 -15.18 10.98
C MET A 46 11.23 -14.65 11.72
N ALA A 47 10.08 -15.34 11.67
CA ALA A 47 8.89 -14.97 12.43
C ALA A 47 9.11 -15.00 13.96
N LYS A 48 10.10 -15.77 14.44
CA LYS A 48 10.45 -15.88 15.86
C LYS A 48 11.50 -14.86 16.30
N GLU A 49 12.12 -14.17 15.35
CA GLU A 49 13.15 -13.16 15.61
C GLU A 49 12.54 -11.77 15.74
N ILE A 50 13.21 -10.89 16.48
CA ILE A 50 12.84 -9.48 16.52
C ILE A 50 13.24 -8.85 15.19
N PRO A 51 12.30 -8.27 14.42
CA PRO A 51 12.60 -7.71 13.11
C PRO A 51 13.71 -6.65 13.19
N PHE A 52 14.70 -6.75 12.30
CA PHE A 52 15.85 -5.85 12.23
C PHE A 52 16.63 -5.72 13.56
N GLY A 53 16.57 -6.74 14.42
CA GLY A 53 17.17 -6.70 15.76
C GLY A 53 16.59 -5.61 16.66
N GLY A 54 15.39 -5.13 16.37
CA GLY A 54 14.69 -4.07 17.12
C GLY A 54 15.14 -2.65 16.79
N THR A 55 16.10 -2.47 15.88
CA THR A 55 16.60 -1.14 15.46
C THR A 55 15.54 -0.25 14.81
N GLN A 56 14.42 -0.84 14.37
CA GLN A 56 13.29 -0.13 13.76
C GLN A 56 12.08 0.01 14.70
N GLY A 57 12.27 -0.16 16.01
CA GLY A 57 11.24 0.05 17.04
C GLY A 57 10.44 -1.21 17.41
N HIS A 58 10.71 -2.35 16.79
CA HIS A 58 10.12 -3.62 17.21
C HIS A 58 10.78 -4.13 18.50
N THR A 59 9.99 -4.39 19.54
CA THR A 59 10.49 -4.92 20.82
C THR A 59 10.23 -6.41 21.00
N GLN A 60 9.37 -6.99 20.17
CA GLN A 60 8.93 -8.38 20.23
C GLN A 60 8.90 -8.99 18.82
N SER A 61 9.02 -10.31 18.73
CA SER A 61 8.90 -11.04 17.47
C SER A 61 7.44 -11.17 17.03
N PRO A 62 7.15 -11.28 15.72
CA PRO A 62 5.81 -11.55 15.22
C PRO A 62 5.13 -12.75 15.89
N ASP A 63 5.87 -13.85 16.07
CA ASP A 63 5.37 -15.05 16.73
C ASP A 63 4.96 -14.79 18.18
N HIS A 64 5.70 -13.96 18.92
CA HIS A 64 5.34 -13.61 20.29
C HIS A 64 4.10 -12.71 20.39
N MET A 65 3.89 -11.84 19.40
CA MET A 65 2.72 -10.94 19.36
C MET A 65 1.46 -11.60 18.78
N ALA A 66 1.63 -12.74 18.13
CA ALA A 66 0.53 -13.46 17.50
C ALA A 66 -0.38 -14.14 18.53
N VAL A 67 -1.67 -14.22 18.19
CA VAL A 67 -2.66 -14.99 18.94
C VAL A 67 -3.18 -16.14 18.08
N ARG A 68 -3.85 -17.12 18.67
CA ARG A 68 -4.47 -18.19 17.87
C ARG A 68 -5.78 -17.67 17.29
N ALA A 69 -6.08 -18.01 16.04
CA ALA A 69 -7.27 -17.51 15.34
C ALA A 69 -8.57 -17.87 16.09
N GLN A 70 -8.62 -19.05 16.73
CA GLN A 70 -9.76 -19.49 17.53
C GLN A 70 -10.02 -18.68 18.81
N ASP A 71 -9.03 -17.92 19.29
CA ASP A 71 -9.14 -17.16 20.53
C ASP A 71 -9.75 -15.76 20.30
N ILE A 72 -9.95 -15.37 19.04
CA ILE A 72 -10.54 -14.09 18.65
C ILE A 72 -12.07 -14.26 18.53
N ASP A 73 -12.83 -13.37 19.16
CA ASP A 73 -14.28 -13.30 18.94
C ASP A 73 -14.58 -12.62 17.59
N TRP A 74 -14.59 -13.43 16.52
CA TRP A 74 -14.87 -12.96 15.16
C TRP A 74 -16.28 -12.36 15.01
N SER A 75 -17.23 -12.75 15.86
CA SER A 75 -18.61 -12.24 15.81
C SER A 75 -18.70 -10.77 16.22
N SER A 76 -17.65 -10.23 16.85
CA SER A 76 -17.56 -8.80 17.19
C SER A 76 -17.29 -7.90 15.98
N PHE A 77 -16.94 -8.48 14.81
CA PHE A 77 -16.62 -7.74 13.59
C PHE A 77 -17.73 -7.85 12.55
N HIS A 78 -17.96 -6.76 11.81
CA HIS A 78 -18.82 -6.77 10.62
C HIS A 78 -18.04 -7.14 9.35
N VAL A 79 -16.76 -6.75 9.30
CA VAL A 79 -15.85 -6.95 8.16
C VAL A 79 -14.52 -7.41 8.72
N VAL A 80 -13.94 -8.47 8.15
CA VAL A 80 -12.58 -8.91 8.45
C VAL A 80 -11.77 -8.94 7.17
N VAL A 81 -10.71 -8.13 7.11
CA VAL A 81 -9.73 -8.13 6.02
C VAL A 81 -8.56 -9.01 6.42
N SER A 82 -8.45 -10.17 5.79
CA SER A 82 -7.36 -11.12 6.00
C SER A 82 -6.25 -10.85 5.00
N ILE A 83 -5.04 -10.55 5.49
CA ILE A 83 -3.85 -10.59 4.65
C ILE A 83 -3.49 -12.05 4.44
N ASP A 84 -3.41 -12.45 3.18
CA ASP A 84 -3.36 -13.85 2.76
C ASP A 84 -4.52 -14.67 3.37
N ILE A 85 -4.44 -16.00 3.37
CA ILE A 85 -5.44 -16.84 4.01
C ILE A 85 -4.92 -17.12 5.42
N SER A 86 -5.13 -16.19 6.36
CA SER A 86 -4.60 -16.32 7.72
C SER A 86 -5.57 -16.97 8.71
N ILE A 87 -6.82 -17.19 8.29
CA ILE A 87 -7.90 -17.71 9.13
C ILE A 87 -8.44 -18.97 8.46
N PRO A 88 -8.55 -20.11 9.17
CA PRO A 88 -9.00 -21.37 8.56
C PRO A 88 -10.46 -21.29 8.10
N LEU A 89 -10.80 -22.08 7.07
CA LEU A 89 -12.14 -22.10 6.48
C LEU A 89 -13.23 -22.45 7.52
N SER A 90 -12.92 -23.36 8.45
CA SER A 90 -13.85 -23.76 9.51
C SER A 90 -14.33 -22.58 10.37
N ILE A 91 -13.43 -21.64 10.69
CA ILE A 91 -13.78 -20.42 11.42
C ILE A 91 -14.64 -19.52 10.53
N ARG A 92 -14.24 -19.27 9.28
CA ARG A 92 -15.00 -18.38 8.38
C ARG A 92 -16.45 -18.85 8.21
N LEU A 93 -16.65 -20.16 8.02
CA LEU A 93 -17.98 -20.76 7.90
C LEU A 93 -18.81 -20.70 9.20
N ALA A 94 -18.16 -20.72 10.36
CA ALA A 94 -18.84 -20.60 11.65
C ALA A 94 -19.36 -19.18 11.95
N HIS A 95 -18.86 -18.17 11.22
CA HIS A 95 -19.24 -16.76 11.39
C HIS A 95 -19.81 -16.17 10.09
N PRO A 96 -20.99 -16.64 9.62
CA PRO A 96 -21.56 -16.26 8.32
C PRO A 96 -22.09 -14.81 8.28
N LYS A 97 -22.13 -14.10 9.41
CA LYS A 97 -22.54 -12.68 9.46
C LYS A 97 -21.38 -11.72 9.21
N VAL A 98 -20.14 -12.21 9.26
CA VAL A 98 -18.92 -11.44 9.00
C VAL A 98 -18.69 -11.39 7.50
N LEU A 99 -18.46 -10.21 6.94
CA LEU A 99 -17.96 -10.08 5.57
C LEU A 99 -16.47 -10.41 5.55
N TRP A 100 -16.12 -11.55 4.96
CA TRP A 100 -14.76 -12.03 4.84
C TRP A 100 -14.09 -11.48 3.58
N VAL A 101 -13.03 -10.70 3.78
CA VAL A 101 -12.32 -10.01 2.70
C VAL A 101 -10.90 -10.56 2.57
N TYR A 102 -10.57 -11.11 1.41
CA TYR A 102 -9.23 -11.59 1.08
C TYR A 102 -8.35 -10.47 0.53
N PHE A 103 -7.17 -10.26 1.09
CA PHE A 103 -6.18 -9.31 0.59
C PHE A 103 -4.83 -10.02 0.44
N PRO A 104 -4.35 -10.33 -0.77
CA PRO A 104 -3.07 -11.03 -0.93
C PRO A 104 -1.91 -10.21 -0.36
N ALA A 105 -0.93 -10.83 0.29
CA ALA A 105 0.32 -10.12 0.61
C ALA A 105 1.15 -9.86 -0.65
N ASP A 106 1.23 -10.88 -1.53
CA ASP A 106 1.89 -10.81 -2.83
C ASP A 106 0.86 -10.94 -3.97
N PRO A 107 0.61 -9.88 -4.76
CA PRO A 107 -0.37 -9.92 -5.84
C PRO A 107 0.06 -10.77 -7.05
N GLY A 108 1.29 -11.30 -7.05
CA GLY A 108 1.90 -12.12 -8.09
C GLY A 108 1.63 -13.62 -7.98
N THR A 109 1.18 -14.10 -6.82
CA THR A 109 0.96 -15.53 -6.57
C THR A 109 -0.21 -16.11 -7.38
N PRO A 110 -0.22 -17.43 -7.67
CA PRO A 110 -1.35 -18.10 -8.32
C PRO A 110 -2.69 -17.80 -7.66
N THR A 111 -2.77 -17.94 -6.32
CA THR A 111 -4.00 -17.66 -5.56
C THR A 111 -4.42 -16.19 -5.72
N ALA A 112 -3.49 -15.24 -5.58
CA ALA A 112 -3.79 -13.82 -5.75
C ALA A 112 -4.26 -13.46 -7.17
N LYS A 113 -3.73 -14.13 -8.21
CA LYS A 113 -4.15 -13.93 -9.59
C LYS A 113 -5.56 -14.46 -9.83
N LEU A 114 -5.92 -15.61 -9.27
CA LEU A 114 -7.26 -16.20 -9.37
C LEU A 114 -8.29 -15.36 -8.60
N ALA A 115 -7.91 -14.88 -7.40
CA ALA A 115 -8.74 -14.06 -6.53
C ALA A 115 -9.32 -12.82 -7.23
N ARG A 116 -8.64 -12.28 -8.25
CA ARG A 116 -9.13 -11.16 -9.07
C ARG A 116 -10.43 -11.47 -9.83
N ARG A 117 -10.79 -12.73 -9.99
CA ARG A 117 -12.04 -13.16 -10.64
C ARG A 117 -13.03 -13.71 -9.62
N ILE A 118 -12.53 -14.56 -8.71
CA ILE A 118 -13.33 -15.28 -7.75
C ILE A 118 -12.54 -15.33 -6.44
N PRO A 119 -13.05 -14.78 -5.33
CA PRO A 119 -12.39 -14.88 -4.03
C PRO A 119 -12.10 -16.34 -3.64
N PRO A 120 -11.04 -16.62 -2.84
CA PRO A 120 -10.80 -17.96 -2.32
C PRO A 120 -11.99 -18.47 -1.49
N GLU A 121 -12.07 -19.79 -1.31
CA GLU A 121 -13.19 -20.41 -0.61
C GLU A 121 -13.38 -19.85 0.81
N GLY A 122 -14.64 -19.54 1.13
CA GLY A 122 -15.03 -18.91 2.40
C GLY A 122 -14.78 -17.41 2.47
N PHE A 123 -14.27 -16.76 1.41
CA PHE A 123 -14.22 -15.31 1.31
C PHE A 123 -15.34 -14.77 0.41
N ASP A 124 -15.87 -13.61 0.79
CA ASP A 124 -16.93 -12.92 0.07
C ASP A 124 -16.39 -11.98 -0.99
N VAL A 125 -15.28 -11.31 -0.69
CA VAL A 125 -14.70 -10.25 -1.52
C VAL A 125 -13.17 -10.39 -1.56
N SER A 126 -12.55 -10.00 -2.67
CA SER A 126 -11.10 -9.89 -2.79
C SER A 126 -10.68 -8.43 -3.01
N LEU A 127 -9.65 -7.96 -2.31
CA LEU A 127 -8.96 -6.71 -2.63
C LEU A 127 -7.84 -6.99 -3.62
N THR A 128 -7.69 -6.14 -4.63
CA THR A 128 -6.52 -6.17 -5.51
C THR A 128 -5.40 -5.31 -4.94
N HIS A 129 -4.24 -5.26 -5.63
CA HIS A 129 -3.17 -4.28 -5.43
C HIS A 129 -3.18 -3.21 -6.54
N THR A 130 -4.37 -2.86 -7.04
CA THR A 130 -4.54 -1.95 -8.19
C THR A 130 -5.44 -0.78 -7.83
N HIS A 131 -5.22 0.37 -8.47
CA HIS A 131 -5.95 1.60 -8.16
C HIS A 131 -6.16 2.40 -9.46
N ARG A 132 -7.02 1.89 -10.34
CA ARG A 132 -7.28 2.57 -11.63
C ARG A 132 -8.29 3.69 -11.48
N ARG A 133 -8.16 4.77 -12.27
CA ARG A 133 -9.14 5.87 -12.27
C ARG A 133 -10.54 5.36 -12.65
N PHE A 134 -10.61 4.49 -13.65
CA PHE A 134 -11.84 3.84 -14.08
C PHE A 134 -11.80 2.37 -13.68
N SER A 135 -12.80 1.92 -12.91
CA SER A 135 -12.91 0.54 -12.40
C SER A 135 -13.38 -0.47 -13.46
N ILE A 136 -12.96 -0.29 -14.71
CA ILE A 136 -13.33 -1.17 -15.82
C ILE A 136 -12.08 -1.96 -16.19
N ARG A 137 -12.00 -3.20 -15.70
CA ARG A 137 -10.99 -4.16 -16.15
C ARG A 137 -11.69 -5.41 -16.67
N PRO A 138 -11.58 -5.72 -17.97
CA PRO A 138 -11.94 -7.03 -18.48
C PRO A 138 -11.22 -8.12 -17.67
N GLY A 139 -11.99 -8.98 -17.00
CA GLY A 139 -11.48 -10.07 -16.16
C GLY A 139 -11.30 -9.75 -14.67
N LEU A 140 -11.78 -8.61 -14.18
CA LEU A 140 -12.02 -8.41 -12.75
C LEU A 140 -13.43 -8.92 -12.41
N GLY A 141 -13.55 -9.75 -11.37
CA GLY A 141 -14.83 -10.28 -10.90
C GLY A 141 -15.69 -9.22 -10.23
N ASN A 142 -17.00 -9.45 -10.16
CA ASN A 142 -17.94 -8.57 -9.46
C ASN A 142 -17.72 -8.51 -7.93
N ARG A 143 -16.98 -9.48 -7.38
CA ARG A 143 -16.58 -9.55 -5.97
C ARG A 143 -15.12 -9.12 -5.74
N SER A 144 -14.52 -8.43 -6.71
CA SER A 144 -13.14 -7.95 -6.61
C SER A 144 -13.09 -6.42 -6.61
N ILE A 145 -12.47 -5.85 -5.59
CA ILE A 145 -12.35 -4.40 -5.37
C ILE A 145 -10.94 -3.96 -5.71
N GLU A 146 -10.82 -2.91 -6.53
CA GLU A 146 -9.54 -2.27 -6.77
C GLU A 146 -9.08 -1.46 -5.56
N CYS A 147 -8.06 -1.95 -4.87
CA CYS A 147 -7.49 -1.35 -3.68
C CYS A 147 -5.95 -1.22 -3.83
N PRO A 148 -5.30 -0.12 -3.42
CA PRO A 148 -3.85 -0.10 -3.29
C PRO A 148 -3.42 -0.86 -2.03
N TYR A 149 -2.17 -1.35 -2.02
CA TYR A 149 -1.63 -2.02 -0.82
C TYR A 149 -1.58 -1.09 0.39
N SER A 150 -1.17 0.16 0.18
CA SER A 150 -1.03 1.14 1.26
C SER A 150 -2.38 1.58 1.86
N PHE A 151 -3.53 1.29 1.22
CA PHE A 151 -4.91 1.66 1.59
C PHE A 151 -5.02 2.68 2.73
N GLN A 152 -4.85 3.96 2.36
CA GLN A 152 -4.59 5.08 3.26
C GLN A 152 -5.25 6.35 2.72
N SER A 153 -5.79 7.16 3.63
CA SER A 153 -6.21 8.54 3.37
C SER A 153 -5.16 9.54 3.88
N SER A 154 -5.26 10.81 3.46
CA SER A 154 -4.48 11.89 4.05
C SER A 154 -4.88 12.15 5.51
N PHE A 155 -6.13 11.89 5.88
CA PHE A 155 -6.58 11.99 7.28
C PHE A 155 -5.74 11.08 8.18
N THR A 156 -5.52 9.83 7.78
CA THR A 156 -4.68 8.93 8.56
C THR A 156 -3.25 9.42 8.68
N TRP A 157 -2.68 9.98 7.60
CA TRP A 157 -1.36 10.57 7.68
C TRP A 157 -1.32 11.66 8.76
N ASP A 158 -2.35 12.51 8.85
CA ASP A 158 -2.45 13.60 9.84
C ASP A 158 -2.62 13.11 11.29
N GLN A 159 -3.15 11.91 11.48
CA GLN A 159 -3.28 11.30 12.81
C GLN A 159 -2.00 10.58 13.28
N ILE A 160 -1.33 9.87 12.37
CA ILE A 160 -0.19 9.00 12.75
C ILE A 160 1.12 9.78 12.72
N TRP A 161 1.30 10.65 11.72
CA TRP A 161 2.58 11.29 11.45
C TRP A 161 2.46 12.79 11.67
N PRO A 162 3.29 13.38 12.56
CA PRO A 162 3.23 14.80 12.86
C PRO A 162 3.42 15.62 11.58
N ALA A 163 2.58 16.64 11.43
CA ALA A 163 2.70 17.57 10.31
C ALA A 163 4.02 18.35 10.42
N SER A 164 4.69 18.56 9.29
CA SER A 164 5.84 19.47 9.23
C SER A 164 5.36 20.86 8.83
N PRO A 165 5.61 21.91 9.64
CA PRO A 165 5.20 23.28 9.30
C PRO A 165 5.99 23.85 8.11
N GLN A 166 7.17 23.29 7.82
CA GLN A 166 8.00 23.66 6.68
C GLN A 166 8.27 22.41 5.83
N ARG A 167 7.90 22.49 4.55
CA ARG A 167 8.17 21.44 3.57
C ARG A 167 9.12 22.03 2.53
N GLU A 168 10.17 21.30 2.20
CA GLU A 168 11.19 21.73 1.24
C GLU A 168 11.85 20.53 0.55
N GLY A 169 12.40 20.77 -0.63
CA GLY A 169 13.13 19.75 -1.36
C GLY A 169 12.26 18.64 -1.95
N VAL A 170 12.94 17.56 -2.33
CA VAL A 170 12.40 16.50 -3.19
C VAL A 170 12.75 15.15 -2.58
N MET A 171 11.74 14.31 -2.37
CA MET A 171 11.95 12.90 -2.12
C MET A 171 11.97 12.15 -3.44
N VAL A 172 13.09 11.52 -3.78
CA VAL A 172 13.28 10.80 -5.03
C VAL A 172 13.10 9.32 -4.76
N GLU A 173 12.29 8.65 -5.57
CA GLU A 173 12.11 7.20 -5.49
C GLU A 173 13.46 6.48 -5.68
N HIS A 174 13.66 5.36 -4.97
CA HIS A 174 14.94 4.66 -4.85
C HIS A 174 15.64 4.37 -6.19
N GLN A 175 14.98 3.78 -7.18
CA GLN A 175 15.65 3.46 -8.46
C GLN A 175 15.91 4.73 -9.28
N THR A 176 15.00 5.72 -9.24
CA THR A 176 15.28 7.00 -9.89
C THR A 176 16.48 7.67 -9.23
N PHE A 177 16.56 7.68 -7.90
CA PHE A 177 17.68 8.25 -7.17
C PHE A 177 19.01 7.58 -7.56
N ALA A 178 19.03 6.25 -7.68
CA ALA A 178 20.21 5.49 -8.09
C ALA A 178 20.69 5.85 -9.51
N LEU A 179 19.77 6.25 -10.40
CA LEU A 179 20.07 6.59 -11.79
C LEU A 179 20.38 8.08 -12.02
N LEU A 180 20.03 8.97 -11.08
CA LEU A 180 20.37 10.38 -11.19
C LEU A 180 21.87 10.62 -11.09
N THR A 181 22.40 11.45 -12.00
CA THR A 181 23.78 11.93 -11.94
C THR A 181 23.99 12.92 -10.79
N ASP A 182 25.24 13.15 -10.39
CA ASP A 182 25.56 14.15 -9.36
C ASP A 182 25.16 15.57 -9.76
N GLU A 183 25.23 15.89 -11.07
CA GLU A 183 24.75 17.16 -11.61
C GLU A 183 23.25 17.32 -11.42
N GLN A 184 22.49 16.30 -11.79
CA GLN A 184 21.03 16.29 -11.63
C GLN A 184 20.63 16.42 -10.16
N ARG A 185 21.29 15.69 -9.27
CA ARG A 185 21.09 15.84 -7.82
C ARG A 185 21.42 17.26 -7.35
N ARG A 186 22.49 17.89 -7.86
CA ARG A 186 22.84 19.28 -7.52
C ARG A 186 21.79 20.27 -8.01
N CYS A 187 21.22 20.07 -9.20
CA CYS A 187 20.12 20.88 -9.70
C CYS A 187 18.88 20.80 -8.80
N LEU A 188 18.50 19.60 -8.33
CA LEU A 188 17.38 19.45 -7.40
C LEU A 188 17.65 20.08 -6.03
N ARG A 189 18.91 20.09 -5.56
CA ARG A 189 19.30 20.71 -4.28
C ARG A 189 19.03 22.22 -4.22
N LYS A 190 18.86 22.89 -5.36
CA LYS A 190 18.46 24.31 -5.42
C LYS A 190 17.08 24.56 -4.80
N PHE A 191 16.25 23.53 -4.68
CA PHE A 191 14.89 23.59 -4.12
C PHE A 191 14.79 23.03 -2.69
N GLY A 192 15.92 22.70 -2.07
CA GLY A 192 16.01 22.09 -0.73
C GLY A 192 16.60 20.68 -0.76
N PRO A 193 16.52 19.93 0.35
CA PRO A 193 17.16 18.62 0.46
C PRO A 193 16.64 17.61 -0.58
N VAL A 194 17.56 16.81 -1.12
CA VAL A 194 17.23 15.66 -1.98
C VAL A 194 17.30 14.41 -1.13
N ARG A 195 16.15 13.79 -0.90
CA ARG A 195 15.97 12.63 -0.01
C ARG A 195 15.74 11.37 -0.84
N CYS A 196 16.12 10.22 -0.30
CA CYS A 196 15.84 8.89 -0.84
C CYS A 196 15.26 8.04 0.29
N PRO A 197 14.19 7.24 0.08
CA PRO A 197 13.66 6.38 1.12
C PRO A 197 14.74 5.46 1.70
N HIS A 198 15.01 5.59 2.99
CA HIS A 198 15.93 4.73 3.74
C HIS A 198 15.55 4.67 5.22
N GLY A 199 16.01 3.64 5.93
CA GLY A 199 15.79 3.48 7.37
C GLY A 199 14.41 2.89 7.73
N SER A 200 13.97 3.19 8.94
CA SER A 200 12.70 2.77 9.53
C SER A 200 11.49 3.45 8.87
N LEU A 201 10.30 2.88 9.09
CA LEU A 201 9.04 3.45 8.60
C LEU A 201 8.83 4.90 9.08
N SER A 202 9.19 5.20 10.34
CA SER A 202 9.05 6.55 10.90
C SER A 202 9.99 7.56 10.22
N GLU A 203 11.20 7.14 9.86
CA GLU A 203 12.14 8.00 9.14
C GLU A 203 11.64 8.27 7.72
N VAL A 204 11.19 7.24 7.00
CA VAL A 204 10.59 7.40 5.66
C VAL A 204 9.36 8.31 5.70
N ALA A 205 8.47 8.13 6.69
CA ALA A 205 7.30 8.99 6.87
C ALA A 205 7.71 10.44 7.16
N THR A 206 8.75 10.66 7.97
CA THR A 206 9.29 12.00 8.25
C THR A 206 9.86 12.65 6.97
N MET A 207 10.57 11.89 6.14
CA MET A 207 11.06 12.38 4.84
C MET A 207 9.92 12.80 3.93
N LEU A 208 8.83 12.02 3.86
CA LEU A 208 7.65 12.38 3.07
C LEU A 208 6.95 13.62 3.64
N ARG A 209 6.80 13.72 4.97
CA ARG A 209 6.16 14.89 5.60
C ARG A 209 6.94 16.17 5.44
N THR A 210 8.27 16.10 5.33
CA THR A 210 9.15 17.26 5.17
C THR A 210 9.47 17.62 3.71
N SER A 211 9.11 16.78 2.74
CA SER A 211 9.38 17.04 1.32
C SER A 211 8.22 17.75 0.63
N LYS A 212 8.48 18.73 -0.25
CA LYS A 212 7.41 19.33 -1.09
C LYS A 212 7.02 18.39 -2.23
N TYR A 213 8.01 17.78 -2.85
CA TYR A 213 7.85 16.97 -4.06
C TYR A 213 8.21 15.52 -3.82
N TYR A 214 7.59 14.64 -4.60
CA TYR A 214 8.03 13.26 -4.79
C TYR A 214 8.33 13.04 -6.27
N LEU A 215 9.47 12.41 -6.60
CA LEU A 215 9.95 12.29 -7.97
C LEU A 215 10.22 10.84 -8.37
N ARG A 216 9.66 10.42 -9.51
CA ARG A 216 9.92 9.12 -10.15
C ARG A 216 10.03 9.29 -11.68
N LEU A 217 11.20 9.05 -12.25
CA LEU A 217 11.45 9.31 -13.69
C LEU A 217 11.91 8.07 -14.45
N ASP A 218 12.76 7.25 -13.83
CA ASP A 218 13.46 6.14 -14.48
C ASP A 218 13.46 4.87 -13.64
N GLY A 219 13.55 3.72 -14.32
CA GLY A 219 13.57 2.38 -13.73
C GLY A 219 12.38 1.52 -14.18
N GLY A 220 12.23 0.34 -13.58
CA GLY A 220 11.15 -0.60 -13.93
C GLY A 220 9.76 -0.09 -13.50
N PRO A 221 8.68 -0.60 -14.11
CA PRO A 221 7.33 -0.17 -13.77
C PRO A 221 6.96 -0.61 -12.35
N LEU A 222 6.61 0.35 -11.50
CA LEU A 222 6.16 0.11 -10.12
C LEU A 222 4.62 0.10 -10.03
N THR A 223 4.09 -0.59 -9.03
CA THR A 223 2.64 -0.55 -8.73
C THR A 223 2.19 0.82 -8.24
N GLY A 224 3.07 1.57 -7.57
CA GLY A 224 2.85 2.96 -7.18
C GLY A 224 2.58 3.22 -5.69
N ASN A 225 2.82 2.25 -4.79
CA ASN A 225 2.59 2.44 -3.35
C ASN A 225 3.31 3.67 -2.77
N GLY A 226 4.59 3.87 -3.10
CA GLY A 226 5.33 5.06 -2.67
C GLY A 226 4.78 6.38 -3.23
N GLN A 227 4.17 6.36 -4.41
CA GLN A 227 3.48 7.53 -4.96
C GLN A 227 2.18 7.82 -4.18
N VAL A 228 1.40 6.79 -3.85
CA VAL A 228 0.20 6.92 -3.01
C VAL A 228 0.58 7.53 -1.66
N GLU A 229 1.56 6.95 -0.98
CA GLU A 229 2.04 7.42 0.33
C GLU A 229 2.54 8.86 0.27
N ALA A 230 3.29 9.23 -0.77
CA ALA A 230 3.76 10.60 -0.93
C ALA A 230 2.63 11.61 -1.13
N ILE A 231 1.64 11.29 -1.96
CA ILE A 231 0.49 12.19 -2.17
C ILE A 231 -0.31 12.34 -0.87
N MET A 232 -0.58 11.24 -0.17
CA MET A 232 -1.32 11.25 1.10
C MET A 232 -0.56 11.98 2.22
N ALA A 233 0.77 11.88 2.25
CA ALA A 233 1.63 12.65 3.15
C ALA A 233 1.65 14.15 2.83
N GLY A 234 1.17 14.53 1.64
CA GLY A 234 1.00 15.90 1.17
C GLY A 234 1.96 16.34 0.07
N CYS A 235 2.84 15.48 -0.45
CA CYS A 235 3.75 15.84 -1.55
C CYS A 235 2.98 16.08 -2.86
N LEU A 236 3.52 16.95 -3.72
CA LEU A 236 3.18 16.91 -5.15
C LEU A 236 4.06 15.84 -5.83
N ALA A 237 3.45 14.75 -6.28
CA ALA A 237 4.17 13.67 -6.95
C ALA A 237 4.30 13.95 -8.45
N LEU A 238 5.52 14.15 -8.91
CA LEU A 238 5.90 14.33 -10.31
C LEU A 238 6.55 13.06 -10.86
N GLY A 239 6.28 12.74 -12.11
CA GLY A 239 6.97 11.58 -12.69
C GLY A 239 6.52 11.14 -14.07
N ASN A 240 7.24 10.15 -14.57
CA ASN A 240 7.04 9.58 -15.89
C ASN A 240 6.00 8.45 -15.81
N PRO A 241 4.80 8.59 -16.43
CA PRO A 241 3.77 7.55 -16.38
C PRO A 241 4.21 6.19 -16.94
N SER A 242 5.26 6.13 -17.76
CA SER A 242 5.81 4.88 -18.27
C SER A 242 6.43 4.01 -17.16
N THR A 243 6.88 4.63 -16.06
CA THR A 243 7.49 3.96 -14.90
C THR A 243 6.46 3.43 -13.89
N PHE A 244 5.17 3.49 -14.22
CA PHE A 244 4.09 3.00 -13.37
C PHE A 244 3.17 2.03 -14.12
N VAL A 245 2.81 0.95 -13.43
CA VAL A 245 1.72 0.05 -13.83
C VAL A 245 0.37 0.77 -13.69
N GLN A 246 0.21 1.55 -12.62
CA GLN A 246 -1.00 2.33 -12.34
C GLN A 246 -0.72 3.81 -12.58
N ARG A 247 -1.34 4.40 -13.61
CA ARG A 247 -1.06 5.79 -14.05
C ARG A 247 -2.10 6.79 -13.54
N SER A 248 -3.01 6.33 -12.69
CA SER A 248 -4.26 7.03 -12.39
C SER A 248 -4.11 8.26 -11.51
N LEU A 249 -2.95 8.39 -10.86
CA LEU A 249 -2.63 9.47 -9.93
C LEU A 249 -1.97 10.67 -10.63
N PHE A 250 -1.68 10.56 -11.92
CA PHE A 250 -1.15 11.67 -12.70
C PHE A 250 -2.27 12.59 -13.19
N THR A 251 -2.08 13.89 -12.96
CA THR A 251 -2.75 14.98 -13.66
C THR A 251 -1.82 15.55 -14.76
N PRO A 252 -2.34 16.31 -15.74
CA PRO A 252 -1.50 16.95 -16.76
C PRO A 252 -0.36 17.80 -16.19
N GLN A 253 -0.54 18.45 -15.03
CA GLN A 253 0.52 19.26 -14.43
C GLN A 253 1.63 18.40 -13.81
N THR A 254 1.33 17.17 -13.41
CA THR A 254 2.25 16.28 -12.66
C THR A 254 3.06 15.31 -13.53
N VAL A 255 2.70 15.16 -14.81
CA VAL A 255 3.45 14.31 -15.75
C VAL A 255 4.80 14.97 -16.06
N ALA A 256 5.90 14.27 -15.81
CA ALA A 256 7.25 14.67 -16.19
C ALA A 256 7.96 13.46 -16.81
N VAL A 257 8.23 13.50 -18.12
CA VAL A 257 8.73 12.31 -18.85
C VAL A 257 10.24 12.10 -18.71
N ASP A 258 10.96 13.12 -18.28
CA ASP A 258 12.40 13.14 -18.09
C ASP A 258 12.80 14.14 -16.99
N PHE A 259 14.10 14.20 -16.71
CA PHE A 259 14.65 15.08 -15.68
C PHE A 259 14.47 16.57 -16.02
N GLU A 260 14.63 16.97 -17.28
CA GLU A 260 14.55 18.37 -17.70
C GLU A 260 13.12 18.91 -17.51
N THR A 261 12.12 18.14 -17.94
CA THR A 261 10.70 18.44 -17.74
C THR A 261 10.35 18.51 -16.25
N ALA A 262 10.88 17.59 -15.44
CA ALA A 262 10.67 17.60 -13.99
C ALA A 262 11.27 18.87 -13.36
N LEU A 263 12.50 19.23 -13.73
CA LEU A 263 13.19 20.40 -13.22
C LEU A 263 12.46 21.70 -13.58
N GLN A 264 11.99 21.82 -14.83
CA GLN A 264 11.19 22.96 -15.29
C GLN A 264 9.90 23.10 -14.48
N LYS A 265 9.20 21.99 -14.21
CA LYS A 265 7.97 21.98 -13.41
C LYS A 265 8.23 22.38 -11.96
N ILE A 266 9.25 21.82 -11.33
CA ILE A 266 9.62 22.20 -9.95
C ILE A 266 9.97 23.69 -9.90
N SER A 267 10.78 24.18 -10.84
CA SER A 267 11.15 25.60 -10.89
C SER A 267 9.94 26.53 -11.09
N PHE A 268 8.99 26.11 -11.93
CA PHE A 268 7.73 26.83 -12.12
C PHE A 268 6.93 26.88 -10.80
N PHE A 269 6.76 25.75 -10.11
CA PHE A 269 5.99 25.69 -8.87
C PHE A 269 6.65 26.45 -7.71
N GLU A 270 7.98 26.46 -7.62
CA GLU A 270 8.68 27.28 -6.62
C GLU A 270 8.48 28.79 -6.87
N SER A 271 8.32 29.19 -8.14
CA SER A 271 8.02 30.59 -8.50
C SER A 271 6.52 30.92 -8.42
N ASN A 272 5.65 29.91 -8.38
CA ASN A 272 4.20 30.05 -8.41
C ASN A 272 3.53 29.17 -7.32
N PRO A 273 3.60 29.56 -6.03
CA PRO A 273 3.11 28.74 -4.92
C PRO A 273 1.59 28.44 -4.98
N THR A 274 0.79 29.33 -5.57
CA THR A 274 -0.65 29.11 -5.74
C THR A 274 -0.93 27.98 -6.72
N ASP A 275 -0.17 27.91 -7.83
CA ASP A 275 -0.28 26.82 -8.80
C ASP A 275 0.20 25.48 -8.22
N LEU A 276 1.26 25.51 -7.41
CA LEU A 276 1.73 24.34 -6.66
C LEU A 276 0.61 23.78 -5.77
N GLU A 277 0.00 24.64 -4.96
CA GLU A 277 -1.05 24.22 -4.03
C GLU A 277 -2.30 23.72 -4.76
N THR A 278 -2.64 24.32 -5.90
CA THR A 278 -3.74 23.88 -6.76
C THR A 278 -3.46 22.49 -7.33
N ALA A 279 -2.32 22.29 -7.97
CA ALA A 279 -1.93 21.00 -8.52
C ALA A 279 -1.86 19.90 -7.45
N ARG A 280 -1.36 20.24 -6.25
CA ARG A 280 -1.27 19.33 -5.10
C ARG A 280 -2.65 18.90 -4.61
N LYS A 281 -3.58 19.85 -4.46
CA LYS A 281 -4.97 19.56 -4.06
C LYS A 281 -5.70 18.72 -5.12
N GLU A 282 -5.54 19.04 -6.40
CA GLU A 282 -6.14 18.27 -7.50
C GLU A 282 -5.65 16.82 -7.49
N GLN A 283 -4.33 16.61 -7.38
CA GLN A 283 -3.74 15.28 -7.30
C GLN A 283 -4.21 14.52 -6.04
N LEU A 284 -4.29 15.20 -4.90
CA LEU A 284 -4.78 14.62 -3.64
C LEU A 284 -6.24 14.16 -3.77
N VAL A 285 -7.12 14.95 -4.37
CA VAL A 285 -8.53 14.58 -4.59
C VAL A 285 -8.64 13.30 -5.42
N VAL A 286 -7.84 13.17 -6.48
CA VAL A 286 -7.80 11.96 -7.30
C VAL A 286 -7.30 10.77 -6.49
N ALA A 287 -6.20 10.93 -5.76
CA ALA A 287 -5.63 9.87 -4.94
C ALA A 287 -6.60 9.41 -3.85
N GLU A 288 -7.19 10.34 -3.09
CA GLU A 288 -8.23 10.10 -2.08
C GLU A 288 -9.39 9.27 -2.65
N PHE A 289 -9.92 9.68 -3.79
CA PHE A 289 -11.02 8.97 -4.42
C PHE A 289 -10.64 7.55 -4.83
N VAL A 290 -9.55 7.42 -5.59
CA VAL A 290 -9.15 6.15 -6.24
C VAL A 290 -8.55 5.16 -5.25
N CYS A 291 -7.80 5.65 -4.26
CA CYS A 291 -7.00 4.84 -3.33
C CYS A 291 -7.69 4.57 -2.00
N PHE A 292 -8.69 5.37 -1.60
CA PHE A 292 -9.34 5.22 -0.30
C PHE A 292 -10.87 5.20 -0.40
N ARG A 293 -11.49 6.31 -0.81
CA ARG A 293 -12.95 6.48 -0.72
C ARG A 293 -13.73 5.46 -1.55
N ARG A 294 -13.31 5.21 -2.78
CA ARG A 294 -13.98 4.24 -3.66
C ARG A 294 -13.86 2.81 -3.13
N PRO A 295 -12.66 2.25 -2.84
CA PRO A 295 -12.58 0.90 -2.27
C PRO A 295 -13.33 0.77 -0.94
N ALA A 296 -13.28 1.77 -0.06
CA ALA A 296 -14.06 1.78 1.19
C ALA A 296 -15.57 1.75 0.93
N TYR A 297 -16.07 2.57 0.00
CA TYR A 297 -17.48 2.56 -0.40
C TYR A 297 -17.91 1.22 -0.99
N GLN A 298 -17.07 0.61 -1.83
CA GLN A 298 -17.36 -0.70 -2.42
C GLN A 298 -17.44 -1.80 -1.35
N LEU A 299 -16.56 -1.76 -0.34
CA LEU A 299 -16.65 -2.66 0.82
C LEU A 299 -17.97 -2.49 1.57
N LEU A 300 -18.40 -1.25 1.81
CA LEU A 300 -19.70 -0.96 2.46
C LEU A 300 -20.88 -1.49 1.64
N CYS A 301 -20.85 -1.33 0.31
CA CYS A 301 -21.88 -1.89 -0.57
C CYS A 301 -21.95 -3.42 -0.46
N HIS A 302 -20.80 -4.10 -0.45
CA HIS A 302 -20.76 -5.55 -0.27
C HIS A 302 -21.25 -5.98 1.12
N LEU A 303 -20.93 -5.22 2.17
CA LEU A 303 -21.44 -5.49 3.51
C LEU A 303 -22.97 -5.40 3.56
N HIS A 304 -23.56 -4.35 2.99
CA HIS A 304 -25.01 -4.22 2.92
C HIS A 304 -25.68 -5.35 2.13
N GLN A 305 -25.09 -5.76 1.01
CA GLN A 305 -25.59 -6.89 0.21
C GLN A 305 -25.50 -8.22 0.97
N HIS A 306 -24.39 -8.43 1.68
CA HIS A 306 -24.14 -9.62 2.48
C HIS A 306 -25.19 -9.77 3.59
N HIS A 307 -25.46 -8.70 4.34
CA HIS A 307 -26.49 -8.71 5.38
C HIS A 307 -27.93 -8.72 4.85
N GLY A 308 -28.17 -8.19 3.65
CA GLY A 308 -29.48 -8.29 2.99
C GLY A 308 -29.79 -9.66 2.38
N SER A 309 -28.77 -10.53 2.24
CA SER A 309 -28.89 -11.89 1.67
C SER A 309 -28.85 -12.99 2.73
N SER A 310 -28.63 -12.63 4.00
CA SER A 310 -28.55 -13.53 5.17
C SER A 310 -29.87 -13.57 5.93
#